data_AF-N1VZK0-F1
#
_entry.id   AF-N1VZK0-F1
#
_cell.length_a   1.000
_cell.length_b   1.000
_cell.length_c   1.000
_cell.angle_alpha   90.00
_cell.angle_beta   90.00
_cell.angle_gamma   90.00
#
_symmetry.space_group_name_H-M   'P 1'
#
loop_
_entity.id
_entity.type
_entity.pdbx_description
1 polymer ?
#
loop_
_entity_poly.entity_id
_entity_poly.type
_entity_poly.pdbx_seq_one_letter_code
_entity_poly.pdbx_strand_id
1 'polypeptide(L)'
;MTSVSSSSEFQHQHHFKSAEHQYASSKQGIWIFLCTEILMFGGLFVGYLIYHSLYPTVFKNGSETLDWKMGAVNTVVLLISSFTMAAAINYVQRGLHKIAAIMLALTIACAGAFMVIKYFEYSHKFHVGTVPGKFSLVDPSCAAGGKRLECESKISALLKNPAELEKNHVSAEEVSRLKAVISQPRWEMFYGFYFVMTGLHGVHVVAGAFLIFWVFVKTLRRKVGPEYYTPVEGVGLFWHVVDLVWIYLFPLLYLVG
;
A
#
# COMPACT_ATOMS: atom_id res chain seq x y z
N MET A 1 24.67 -54.50 18.94
CA MET A 1 24.73 -53.02 18.86
C MET A 1 24.00 -52.59 17.60
N THR A 2 22.70 -52.31 17.71
CA THR A 2 21.88 -51.77 16.62
C THR A 2 22.03 -50.26 16.63
N SER A 3 22.74 -49.72 15.65
CA SER A 3 22.82 -48.27 15.42
C SER A 3 21.42 -47.74 15.09
N VAL A 4 20.85 -46.98 16.01
CA VAL A 4 19.60 -46.24 15.77
C VAL A 4 19.89 -45.21 14.69
N SER A 5 19.21 -45.38 13.55
CA SER A 5 19.14 -44.45 12.43
C SER A 5 18.85 -43.03 12.95
N SER A 6 19.78 -42.10 12.73
CA SER A 6 19.55 -40.68 13.00
C SER A 6 18.38 -40.21 12.16
N SER A 7 17.21 -40.02 12.79
CA SER A 7 16.18 -39.14 12.25
C SER A 7 16.85 -37.82 11.95
N SER A 8 16.70 -37.30 10.73
CA SER A 8 17.30 -36.04 10.29
C SER A 8 16.90 -34.91 11.25
N GLU A 9 17.75 -34.63 12.24
CA GLU A 9 17.57 -33.49 13.13
C GLU A 9 17.68 -32.25 12.27
N PHE A 10 16.57 -31.49 12.23
CA PHE A 10 16.54 -30.23 11.52
C PHE A 10 17.69 -29.34 12.01
N GLN A 11 18.58 -28.98 11.09
CA GLN A 11 19.77 -28.19 11.39
C GLN A 11 19.33 -26.75 11.70
N HIS A 12 19.05 -26.51 12.98
CA HIS A 12 18.74 -25.20 13.52
C HIS A 12 20.02 -24.38 13.64
N GLN A 13 19.91 -23.05 13.63
CA GLN A 13 21.10 -22.21 13.82
C GLN A 13 21.69 -22.46 15.21
N HIS A 14 23.01 -22.46 15.34
CA HIS A 14 23.73 -22.83 16.57
C HIS A 14 23.38 -21.98 17.80
N HIS A 15 22.76 -20.82 17.62
CA HIS A 15 22.26 -19.96 18.70
C HIS A 15 20.88 -20.36 19.25
N PHE A 16 20.16 -21.28 18.58
CA PHE A 16 18.88 -21.80 19.06
C PHE A 16 19.06 -23.14 19.76
N LYS A 17 18.21 -23.42 20.74
CA LYS A 17 18.25 -24.68 21.51
C LYS A 17 17.59 -25.86 20.78
N SER A 18 16.67 -25.56 19.84
CA SER A 18 15.96 -26.54 19.04
C SER A 18 15.31 -25.88 17.81
N ALA A 19 14.85 -26.68 16.85
CA ALA A 19 14.09 -26.21 15.69
C ALA A 19 12.78 -25.51 16.08
N GLU A 20 12.09 -26.05 17.10
CA GLU A 20 10.87 -25.46 17.65
C GLU A 20 11.15 -24.11 18.31
N HIS A 21 12.25 -23.99 19.06
CA HIS A 21 12.66 -22.73 19.65
C HIS A 21 12.98 -21.68 18.57
N GLN A 22 13.67 -22.07 17.48
CA GLN A 22 13.91 -21.19 16.34
C GLN A 22 12.59 -20.71 15.69
N TYR A 23 11.63 -21.61 15.50
CA TYR A 23 10.32 -21.28 14.94
C TYR A 23 9.56 -20.29 15.83
N ALA A 24 9.46 -20.57 17.13
CA ALA A 24 8.77 -19.74 18.10
C ALA A 24 9.40 -18.33 18.18
N SER A 25 10.73 -18.24 18.26
CA SER A 25 11.44 -16.96 18.27
C SER A 25 11.23 -16.17 16.98
N SER A 26 11.26 -16.84 15.82
CA SER A 26 11.01 -16.19 14.52
C SER A 26 9.58 -15.65 14.42
N LYS A 27 8.60 -16.43 14.90
CA LYS A 27 7.19 -16.04 14.94
C LYS A 27 6.97 -14.84 15.88
N GLN A 28 7.59 -14.84 17.06
CA GLN A 28 7.50 -13.71 17.98
C GLN A 28 8.12 -12.44 17.38
N GLY A 29 9.28 -12.56 16.72
CA GLY A 29 9.94 -11.45 16.06
C GLY A 29 9.08 -10.81 14.97
N ILE A 30 8.45 -11.62 14.11
CA ILE A 30 7.55 -11.09 13.08
C ILE A 30 6.34 -10.40 13.70
N TRP A 31 5.70 -10.97 14.74
CA TRP A 31 4.55 -10.33 15.38
C TRP A 31 4.88 -8.96 16.00
N ILE A 32 6.02 -8.85 16.68
CA ILE A 32 6.46 -7.56 17.25
C ILE A 32 6.70 -6.53 16.14
N PHE A 33 7.36 -6.94 15.05
CA PHE A 33 7.54 -6.08 13.88
C PHE A 33 6.19 -5.65 13.26
N LEU A 34 5.23 -6.57 13.11
CA LEU A 34 3.90 -6.23 12.59
C LEU A 34 3.15 -5.26 13.52
N CYS A 35 3.32 -5.38 14.83
CA CYS A 35 2.75 -4.42 15.77
C CYS A 35 3.33 -3.01 15.56
N THR A 36 4.64 -2.87 15.29
CA THR A 36 5.22 -1.55 15.02
C THR A 36 4.69 -0.94 13.72
N GLU A 37 4.48 -1.76 12.69
CA GLU A 37 3.86 -1.33 11.43
C GLU A 37 2.41 -0.86 11.63
N ILE A 38 1.62 -1.62 12.39
CA ILE A 38 0.23 -1.26 12.74
C ILE A 38 0.20 0.05 13.54
N LEU A 39 1.12 0.26 14.47
CA LEU A 39 1.20 1.51 15.25
C LEU A 39 1.59 2.71 14.37
N MET A 40 2.52 2.53 13.43
CA MET A 40 2.92 3.57 12.48
C MET A 40 1.73 4.03 11.61
N PHE A 41 1.02 3.08 10.97
CA PHE A 41 -0.18 3.42 10.19
C PHE A 41 -1.34 3.87 11.07
N GLY A 42 -1.47 3.31 12.28
CA GLY A 42 -2.48 3.70 13.26
C GLY A 42 -2.37 5.18 13.65
N GLY A 43 -1.15 5.67 13.89
CA GLY A 43 -0.92 7.09 14.13
C GLY A 43 -1.33 7.98 12.95
N LEU A 44 -1.04 7.56 11.72
CA LEU A 44 -1.48 8.27 10.51
C LEU A 44 -3.00 8.26 10.35
N PHE A 45 -3.67 7.13 10.64
CA PHE A 45 -5.13 7.04 10.60
C PHE A 45 -5.79 7.95 11.63
N VAL A 46 -5.30 7.96 12.87
CA VAL A 46 -5.80 8.87 13.91
C VAL A 46 -5.60 10.33 13.48
N GLY A 47 -4.41 10.66 12.94
CA GLY A 47 -4.14 11.99 12.40
C GLY A 47 -5.13 12.39 11.30
N TYR A 48 -5.38 11.50 10.33
CA TYR A 48 -6.36 11.72 9.28
C TYR A 48 -7.76 11.96 9.86
N LEU A 49 -8.22 11.12 10.79
CA LEU A 49 -9.56 11.21 11.39
C LEU A 49 -9.75 12.52 12.18
N ILE A 50 -8.73 12.97 12.92
CA ILE A 50 -8.79 14.26 13.62
C ILE A 50 -8.96 15.40 12.61
N TYR A 51 -8.14 15.44 11.56
CA TYR A 51 -8.23 16.51 10.57
C TYR A 51 -9.49 16.45 9.70
N HIS A 52 -9.98 15.24 9.43
CA HIS A 52 -11.27 15.00 8.76
C HIS A 52 -12.42 15.56 9.61
N SER A 53 -12.38 15.39 10.93
CA SER A 53 -13.37 15.95 11.85
C SER A 53 -13.29 17.48 11.95
N LEU A 54 -12.07 18.04 11.91
CA LEU A 54 -11.84 19.49 11.99
C LEU A 54 -12.17 20.24 10.69
N TYR A 55 -11.95 19.62 9.52
CA TYR A 55 -12.11 20.24 8.20
C TYR A 55 -12.94 19.37 7.25
N PRO A 56 -14.19 19.01 7.58
CA PRO A 56 -14.98 18.03 6.83
C PRO A 56 -15.18 18.42 5.36
N THR A 57 -15.41 19.71 5.06
CA THR A 57 -15.59 20.18 3.68
C THR A 57 -14.34 20.01 2.81
N VAL A 58 -13.16 20.15 3.41
CA VAL A 58 -11.88 19.99 2.71
C VAL A 58 -11.66 18.53 2.33
N PHE A 59 -11.91 17.62 3.28
CA PHE A 59 -11.70 16.19 3.08
C PHE A 59 -12.75 15.60 2.14
N LYS A 60 -14.01 16.05 2.22
CA LYS A 60 -15.06 15.68 1.27
C LYS A 60 -14.72 16.07 -0.16
N ASN A 61 -14.40 17.34 -0.39
CA ASN A 61 -14.08 17.81 -1.73
C ASN A 61 -12.81 17.12 -2.25
N GLY A 62 -11.86 16.81 -1.37
CA GLY A 62 -10.66 16.05 -1.71
C GLY A 62 -10.96 14.62 -2.16
N SER A 63 -11.78 13.88 -1.41
CA SER A 63 -12.10 12.47 -1.74
C SER A 63 -12.87 12.35 -3.06
N GLU A 64 -13.71 13.33 -3.39
CA GLU A 64 -14.42 13.38 -4.67
C GLU A 64 -13.47 13.50 -5.88
N THR A 65 -12.25 14.01 -5.71
CA THR A 65 -11.23 14.05 -6.78
C THR A 65 -10.50 12.72 -7.00
N LEU A 66 -10.79 11.71 -6.19
CA LEU A 66 -10.20 10.40 -6.31
C LEU A 66 -11.07 9.48 -7.18
N ASP A 67 -10.42 8.67 -8.02
CA ASP A 67 -11.11 7.64 -8.78
C ASP A 67 -11.30 6.40 -7.91
N TRP A 68 -12.47 6.31 -7.29
CA TRP A 68 -12.84 5.16 -6.46
C TRP A 68 -12.93 3.86 -7.26
N LYS A 69 -13.18 3.88 -8.58
CA LYS A 69 -13.27 2.67 -9.40
C LYS A 69 -11.90 2.04 -9.55
N MET A 70 -10.88 2.84 -9.87
CA MET A 70 -9.50 2.39 -9.92
C MET A 70 -9.00 1.95 -8.53
N GLY A 71 -9.42 2.63 -7.48
CA GLY A 71 -9.20 2.19 -6.09
C GLY A 71 -9.86 0.84 -5.77
N ALA A 72 -11.10 0.62 -6.20
CA ALA A 72 -11.84 -0.62 -5.96
C ALA A 72 -11.23 -1.81 -6.72
N VAL A 73 -10.82 -1.60 -7.97
CA VAL A 73 -10.08 -2.62 -8.75
C VAL A 73 -8.81 -3.04 -8.01
N ASN A 74 -8.04 -2.08 -7.49
CA ASN A 74 -6.86 -2.38 -6.67
C ASN A 74 -7.19 -3.20 -5.43
N THR A 75 -8.28 -2.88 -4.73
CA THR A 75 -8.73 -3.64 -3.56
C THR A 75 -9.05 -5.10 -3.94
N VAL A 76 -9.75 -5.33 -5.05
CA VAL A 76 -10.03 -6.69 -5.55
C VAL A 76 -8.73 -7.42 -5.90
N VAL A 77 -7.79 -6.76 -6.57
CA VAL A 77 -6.47 -7.33 -6.91
C VAL A 77 -5.71 -7.76 -5.65
N LEU A 78 -5.70 -6.94 -4.59
CA LEU A 78 -5.03 -7.28 -3.33
C LEU A 78 -5.74 -8.40 -2.58
N LEU A 79 -7.08 -8.43 -2.56
CA LEU A 79 -7.83 -9.54 -1.94
C LEU A 79 -7.51 -10.88 -2.63
N ILE A 80 -7.44 -10.90 -3.96
CA ILE A 80 -7.01 -12.07 -4.72
C ILE A 80 -5.54 -12.43 -4.39
N SER A 81 -4.66 -11.42 -4.32
CA SER A 81 -3.24 -11.59 -3.94
C SER A 81 -3.07 -12.24 -2.56
N SER A 82 -3.84 -11.78 -1.58
CA SER A 82 -3.86 -12.35 -0.24
C SER A 82 -4.34 -13.79 -0.26
N PHE A 83 -5.40 -14.10 -1.01
CA PHE A 83 -5.86 -15.48 -1.16
C PHE A 83 -4.78 -16.39 -1.78
N THR A 84 -4.12 -15.96 -2.86
CA THR A 84 -3.06 -16.75 -3.50
C THR A 84 -1.86 -16.93 -2.59
N MET A 85 -1.52 -15.93 -1.76
CA MET A 85 -0.44 -16.04 -0.77
C MET A 85 -0.76 -17.09 0.31
N ALA A 86 -1.98 -17.07 0.85
CA ALA A 86 -2.44 -18.05 1.83
C ALA A 86 -2.45 -19.48 1.23
N ALA A 87 -2.92 -19.61 -0.01
CA ALA A 87 -2.88 -20.88 -0.74
C ALA A 87 -1.43 -21.36 -0.96
N ALA A 88 -0.50 -20.46 -1.28
CA ALA A 88 0.92 -20.80 -1.42
C ALA A 88 1.50 -21.41 -0.15
N ILE A 89 1.25 -20.81 1.02
CA ILE A 89 1.70 -21.32 2.32
C ILE A 89 1.16 -22.74 2.53
N ASN A 90 -0.13 -22.96 2.28
CA ASN A 90 -0.75 -24.28 2.41
C ASN A 90 -0.09 -25.33 1.49
N TYR A 91 0.20 -24.97 0.24
CA TYR A 91 0.86 -25.87 -0.70
C TYR A 91 2.33 -26.14 -0.35
N VAL A 92 3.05 -25.18 0.22
CA VAL A 92 4.42 -25.40 0.74
C VAL A 92 4.38 -26.39 1.90
N GLN A 93 3.43 -26.26 2.83
CA GLN A 93 3.24 -27.18 3.96
C GLN A 93 2.91 -28.60 3.49
N ARG A 94 2.19 -28.75 2.37
CA ARG A 94 1.87 -30.06 1.76
C ARG A 94 2.98 -30.62 0.86
N GLY A 95 4.10 -29.92 0.67
CA GLY A 95 5.19 -30.33 -0.22
C GLY A 95 4.88 -30.20 -1.71
N LEU A 96 3.78 -29.52 -2.08
CA LEU A 96 3.35 -29.30 -3.46
C LEU A 96 4.04 -28.07 -4.07
N HIS A 97 5.37 -28.12 -4.16
CA HIS A 97 6.22 -26.97 -4.53
C HIS A 97 5.88 -26.32 -5.87
N LYS A 98 5.44 -27.10 -6.88
CA LYS A 98 5.07 -26.56 -8.20
C LYS A 98 3.85 -25.64 -8.10
N ILE A 99 2.81 -26.09 -7.40
CA ILE A 99 1.57 -25.31 -7.21
C ILE A 99 1.85 -24.11 -6.30
N ALA A 100 2.63 -24.31 -5.23
CA ALA A 100 3.08 -23.22 -4.37
C ALA A 100 3.81 -22.12 -5.16
N ALA A 101 4.73 -22.49 -6.06
CA ALA A 101 5.45 -21.52 -6.89
C ALA A 101 4.52 -20.76 -7.83
N ILE A 102 3.52 -21.42 -8.44
CA ILE A 102 2.51 -20.76 -9.28
C ILE A 102 1.72 -19.73 -8.44
N MET A 103 1.28 -20.12 -7.25
CA MET A 103 0.53 -19.22 -6.36
C MET A 103 1.36 -18.00 -5.93
N LEU A 104 2.63 -18.19 -5.60
CA LEU A 104 3.55 -17.08 -5.30
C LEU A 104 3.77 -16.17 -6.51
N ALA A 105 3.90 -16.74 -7.72
CA ALA A 105 4.03 -15.96 -8.95
C ALA A 105 2.78 -15.12 -9.23
N LEU A 106 1.58 -15.68 -8.98
CA LEU A 106 0.32 -14.93 -9.08
C LEU A 106 0.26 -13.78 -8.07
N THR A 107 0.67 -14.00 -6.81
CA THR A 107 0.76 -12.93 -5.80
C THR A 107 1.70 -11.81 -6.26
N ILE A 108 2.86 -12.12 -6.83
CA ILE A 108 3.80 -11.11 -7.37
C ILE A 108 3.17 -10.36 -8.55
N ALA A 109 2.46 -11.05 -9.44
CA ALA A 109 1.77 -10.42 -10.56
C ALA A 109 0.67 -9.45 -10.09
N CYS A 110 -0.11 -9.83 -9.06
CA CYS A 110 -1.09 -8.94 -8.45
C CYS A 110 -0.44 -7.71 -7.82
N ALA A 111 0.68 -7.87 -7.11
CA ALA A 111 1.45 -6.75 -6.56
C ALA A 111 1.92 -5.79 -7.67
N GLY A 112 2.40 -6.34 -8.79
CA GLY A 112 2.78 -5.56 -9.97
C GLY A 112 1.60 -4.79 -10.57
N ALA A 113 0.45 -5.45 -10.73
CA ALA A 113 -0.77 -4.82 -11.23
C ALA A 113 -1.23 -3.65 -10.33
N PHE A 114 -1.20 -3.83 -9.01
CA PHE A 114 -1.49 -2.78 -8.04
C PHE A 114 -0.57 -1.57 -8.23
N MET A 115 0.74 -1.79 -8.34
CA MET A 115 1.72 -0.73 -8.53
C MET A 115 1.54 0.01 -9.86
N VAL A 116 1.18 -0.69 -10.93
CA VAL A 116 0.91 -0.09 -12.26
C VAL A 116 -0.33 0.80 -12.21
N ILE A 117 -1.42 0.33 -11.61
CA ILE A 117 -2.65 1.12 -11.46
C ILE A 117 -2.34 2.38 -10.65
N LYS A 118 -1.58 2.24 -9.55
CA LYS A 118 -1.18 3.38 -8.72
C LYS A 118 -0.27 4.36 -9.43
N TYR A 119 0.65 3.87 -10.25
CA TYR A 119 1.52 4.71 -11.05
C TYR A 119 0.72 5.63 -11.98
N PHE A 120 -0.27 5.08 -12.69
CA PHE A 120 -1.14 5.88 -13.56
C PHE A 120 -1.98 6.90 -12.77
N GLU A 121 -2.54 6.50 -11.63
CA GLU A 121 -3.30 7.40 -10.76
C GLU A 121 -2.44 8.56 -10.24
N TYR A 122 -1.21 8.27 -9.80
CA TYR A 122 -0.26 9.28 -9.33
C TYR A 122 0.16 10.20 -10.46
N SER A 123 0.55 9.65 -11.62
CA SER A 123 0.96 10.44 -12.79
C SER A 123 -0.11 11.45 -13.17
N HIS A 124 -1.38 11.04 -13.26
CA HIS A 124 -2.51 11.95 -13.52
C HIS A 124 -2.56 13.10 -12.51
N LYS A 125 -2.42 12.80 -11.21
CA LYS A 125 -2.41 13.82 -10.15
C LYS A 125 -1.24 14.80 -10.23
N PHE A 126 -0.05 14.32 -10.60
CA PHE A 126 1.11 15.18 -10.85
C PHE A 126 0.90 16.12 -12.06
N HIS A 127 0.25 15.64 -13.12
CA HIS A 127 -0.08 16.45 -14.29
C HIS A 127 -1.11 17.54 -13.94
N VAL A 128 -2.20 17.18 -13.25
CA VAL A 128 -3.24 18.10 -12.80
C VAL A 128 -2.74 19.08 -11.72
N GLY A 129 -1.73 18.70 -10.94
CA GLY A 129 -1.12 19.55 -9.91
C GLY A 129 -1.75 19.41 -8.53
N THR A 130 -2.47 18.31 -8.27
CA THR A 130 -3.05 17.96 -6.98
C THR A 130 -2.02 17.30 -6.06
N VAL A 131 -0.95 18.03 -5.73
CA VAL A 131 0.22 17.55 -4.98
C VAL A 131 0.36 18.25 -3.61
N PRO A 132 1.04 17.66 -2.62
CA PRO A 132 1.08 18.18 -1.25
C PRO A 132 2.09 19.31 -1.03
N GLY A 133 1.82 20.16 -0.04
CA GLY A 133 2.79 21.12 0.52
C GLY A 133 3.32 22.17 -0.47
N LYS A 134 4.60 22.52 -0.41
CA LYS A 134 5.25 23.48 -1.32
C LYS A 134 5.30 23.03 -2.79
N PHE A 135 5.05 21.75 -3.05
CA PHE A 135 4.93 21.22 -4.40
C PHE A 135 3.54 21.52 -4.98
N SER A 136 2.53 21.72 -4.12
CA SER A 136 1.37 22.53 -4.48
C SER A 136 1.88 23.95 -4.64
N LEU A 137 1.93 24.46 -5.87
CA LEU A 137 2.45 25.79 -6.21
C LEU A 137 1.55 26.92 -5.68
N VAL A 138 1.17 26.88 -4.40
CA VAL A 138 0.50 27.96 -3.69
C VAL A 138 1.57 28.67 -2.88
N ASP A 139 1.84 29.94 -3.20
CA ASP A 139 2.78 30.76 -2.44
C ASP A 139 2.35 30.83 -0.95
N PRO A 140 3.23 30.53 0.02
CA PRO A 140 2.93 30.62 1.45
C PRO A 140 2.41 31.99 1.90
N SER A 141 2.80 33.08 1.22
CA SER A 141 2.34 34.44 1.50
C SER A 141 0.87 34.66 1.11
N CYS A 142 0.33 33.87 0.17
CA CYS A 142 -1.07 33.93 -0.26
C CYS A 142 -2.05 33.17 0.65
N ALA A 143 -1.56 32.18 1.42
CA ALA A 143 -2.41 31.31 2.24
C ALA A 143 -2.98 32.00 3.49
N ALA A 144 -2.36 33.10 3.94
CA ALA A 144 -2.75 33.83 5.14
C ALA A 144 -3.74 34.99 4.92
N GLY A 145 -3.94 35.43 3.67
CA GLY A 145 -4.54 36.75 3.36
C GLY A 145 -5.95 36.76 2.75
N GLY A 146 -6.66 35.64 2.66
CA GLY A 146 -8.06 35.62 2.18
C GLY A 146 -8.29 35.88 0.67
N LYS A 147 -7.24 36.00 -0.15
CA LYS A 147 -7.31 36.22 -1.61
C LYS A 147 -6.76 35.03 -2.42
N ARG A 148 -7.21 33.81 -2.09
CA ARG A 148 -6.67 32.57 -2.69
C ARG A 148 -7.06 32.37 -4.17
N LEU A 149 -8.20 32.95 -4.61
CA LEU A 149 -8.65 32.93 -6.02
C LEU A 149 -7.75 33.73 -6.97
N GLU A 150 -7.00 34.71 -6.46
CA GLU A 150 -6.08 35.53 -7.27
C GLU A 150 -4.68 34.91 -7.39
N CYS A 151 -4.31 33.96 -6.53
CA CYS A 151 -2.97 33.33 -6.58
C CYS A 151 -2.94 32.17 -7.58
N GLU A 152 -2.02 32.24 -8.54
CA GLU A 152 -1.83 31.20 -9.55
C GLU A 152 -1.24 29.93 -8.93
N SER A 153 -2.09 28.92 -8.74
CA SER A 153 -1.70 27.53 -8.56
C SER A 153 -1.61 26.85 -9.92
N LYS A 154 -0.86 25.74 -10.02
CA LYS A 154 -0.86 24.91 -11.25
C LYS A 154 -2.29 24.50 -11.66
N ILE A 155 -3.15 24.24 -10.67
CA ILE A 155 -4.57 23.92 -10.88
C ILE A 155 -5.31 25.14 -11.44
N SER A 156 -5.13 26.34 -10.89
CA SER A 156 -5.81 27.53 -11.42
C SER A 156 -5.26 27.98 -12.77
N ALA A 157 -3.98 27.76 -13.07
CA ALA A 157 -3.40 27.93 -14.41
C ALA A 157 -3.96 26.92 -15.42
N LEU A 158 -4.05 25.64 -15.02
CA LEU A 158 -4.67 24.57 -15.83
C LEU A 158 -6.14 24.88 -16.14
N LEU A 159 -6.90 25.30 -15.13
CA LEU A 159 -8.32 25.66 -15.27
C LEU A 159 -8.58 26.87 -16.19
N LYS A 160 -7.58 27.74 -16.38
CA LYS A 160 -7.65 28.88 -17.31
C LYS A 160 -7.30 28.49 -18.76
N ASN A 161 -6.68 27.33 -18.99
CA ASN A 161 -6.16 26.92 -20.29
C ASN A 161 -6.94 25.71 -20.87
N PRO A 162 -7.91 25.94 -21.79
CA PRO A 162 -8.73 24.86 -22.35
C PRO A 162 -7.91 23.82 -23.14
N ALA A 163 -6.81 24.22 -23.78
CA ALA A 163 -5.96 23.30 -24.53
C ALA A 163 -5.19 22.32 -23.63
N GLU A 164 -4.75 22.77 -22.44
CA GLU A 164 -4.10 21.89 -21.46
C GLU A 164 -5.10 20.99 -20.73
N LEU A 165 -6.36 21.37 -20.59
CA LEU A 165 -7.41 20.49 -20.06
C LEU A 165 -7.68 19.30 -20.99
N GLU A 166 -7.80 19.57 -22.30
CA GLU A 166 -8.01 18.53 -23.31
C GLU A 166 -6.80 17.58 -23.38
N LYS A 167 -5.59 18.13 -23.42
CA LYS A 167 -4.34 17.36 -23.45
C LYS A 167 -4.15 16.43 -22.25
N ASN A 168 -4.58 16.87 -21.06
CA ASN A 168 -4.49 16.07 -19.84
C ASN A 168 -5.75 15.20 -19.61
N HIS A 169 -6.64 15.08 -20.60
CA HIS A 169 -7.89 14.31 -20.54
C HIS A 169 -8.77 14.64 -19.31
N VAL A 170 -8.80 15.90 -18.90
CA VAL A 170 -9.55 16.34 -17.71
C VAL A 170 -11.02 16.53 -18.08
N SER A 171 -11.92 15.78 -17.44
CA SER A 171 -13.35 15.87 -17.71
C SER A 171 -13.99 17.15 -17.15
N ALA A 172 -15.14 17.57 -17.70
CA ALA A 172 -15.89 18.72 -17.19
C ALA A 172 -16.32 18.55 -15.72
N GLU A 173 -16.61 17.31 -15.30
CA GLU A 173 -16.92 16.98 -13.91
C GLU A 173 -15.69 17.15 -13.00
N GLU A 174 -14.53 16.68 -13.45
CA GLU A 174 -13.27 16.84 -12.74
C GLU A 174 -12.87 18.32 -12.58
N VAL A 175 -13.10 19.13 -13.62
CA VAL A 175 -12.94 20.60 -13.54
C VAL A 175 -13.79 21.20 -12.42
N SER A 176 -15.04 20.75 -12.26
CA SER A 176 -15.94 21.21 -11.19
C SER A 176 -15.42 20.82 -9.81
N ARG A 177 -14.99 19.55 -9.66
CA ARG A 177 -14.43 19.03 -8.40
C ARG A 177 -13.14 19.75 -8.01
N LEU A 178 -12.25 20.00 -8.98
CA LEU A 178 -11.03 20.78 -8.75
C LEU A 178 -11.36 22.18 -8.25
N LYS A 179 -12.29 22.89 -8.89
CA LYS A 179 -12.76 24.21 -8.42
C LYS A 179 -13.30 24.17 -6.99
N ALA A 180 -14.05 23.13 -6.64
CA ALA A 180 -14.57 22.92 -5.28
C ALA A 180 -13.43 22.73 -4.25
N VAL A 181 -12.35 22.05 -4.63
CA VAL A 181 -11.17 21.85 -3.77
C VAL A 181 -10.37 23.14 -3.58
N ILE A 182 -9.95 23.82 -4.66
CA ILE A 182 -9.12 25.04 -4.56
C ILE A 182 -9.85 26.22 -3.90
N SER A 183 -11.19 26.20 -3.85
CA SER A 183 -11.96 27.21 -3.12
C SER A 183 -11.84 27.09 -1.60
N GLN A 184 -11.47 25.91 -1.08
CA GLN A 184 -11.36 25.69 0.37
C GLN A 184 -9.97 26.12 0.90
N PRO A 185 -9.92 26.68 2.12
CA PRO A 185 -8.65 26.90 2.80
C PRO A 185 -8.00 25.56 3.15
N ARG A 186 -6.67 25.48 3.04
CA ARG A 186 -5.86 24.33 3.44
C ARG A 186 -6.17 23.01 2.70
N TRP A 187 -6.69 23.07 1.47
CA TRP A 187 -6.97 21.91 0.63
C TRP A 187 -5.77 20.97 0.41
N GLU A 188 -4.56 21.52 0.47
CA GLU A 188 -3.29 20.80 0.41
C GLU A 188 -3.09 19.75 1.52
N MET A 189 -3.81 19.88 2.65
CA MET A 189 -3.71 18.93 3.77
C MET A 189 -4.24 17.55 3.39
N PHE A 190 -5.35 17.49 2.65
CA PHE A 190 -5.93 16.22 2.18
C PHE A 190 -4.91 15.46 1.32
N TYR A 191 -4.32 16.13 0.33
CA TYR A 191 -3.30 15.52 -0.52
C TYR A 191 -2.03 15.18 0.26
N GLY A 192 -1.68 15.95 1.29
CA GLY A 192 -0.61 15.61 2.23
C GLY A 192 -0.81 14.24 2.86
N PHE A 193 -1.97 14.02 3.49
CA PHE A 193 -2.31 12.72 4.06
C PHE A 193 -2.41 11.63 2.99
N TYR A 194 -3.08 11.91 1.87
CA TYR A 194 -3.21 10.95 0.77
C TYR A 194 -1.85 10.43 0.30
N PHE A 195 -0.91 11.31 -0.06
CA PHE A 195 0.41 10.91 -0.58
C PHE A 195 1.28 10.24 0.48
N VAL A 196 1.25 10.70 1.73
CA VAL A 196 2.04 10.07 2.80
C VAL A 196 1.50 8.67 3.09
N MET A 197 0.19 8.52 3.27
CA MET A 197 -0.43 7.23 3.64
C MET A 197 -0.33 6.22 2.48
N THR A 198 -0.71 6.62 1.26
CA THR A 198 -0.64 5.73 0.08
C THR A 198 0.79 5.49 -0.38
N GLY A 199 1.68 6.49 -0.29
CA GLY A 199 3.08 6.37 -0.68
C GLY A 199 3.85 5.46 0.27
N LEU A 200 3.68 5.63 1.58
CA LEU A 200 4.26 4.73 2.58
C LEU A 200 3.75 3.30 2.37
N HIS A 201 2.44 3.12 2.15
CA HIS A 201 1.88 1.82 1.82
C HIS A 201 2.51 1.23 0.54
N GLY A 202 2.68 2.02 -0.52
CA GLY A 202 3.35 1.60 -1.74
C GLY A 202 4.78 1.11 -1.52
N VAL A 203 5.54 1.76 -0.64
CA VAL A 203 6.88 1.29 -0.23
C VAL A 203 6.80 -0.10 0.43
N HIS A 204 5.81 -0.33 1.30
CA HIS A 204 5.60 -1.62 1.94
C HIS A 204 5.19 -2.72 0.94
N VAL A 205 4.36 -2.38 -0.06
CA VAL A 205 3.99 -3.29 -1.16
C VAL A 205 5.24 -3.68 -1.96
N VAL A 206 6.12 -2.73 -2.30
CA VAL A 206 7.37 -3.03 -3.02
C VAL A 206 8.30 -3.91 -2.17
N ALA A 207 8.47 -3.59 -0.90
CA ALA A 207 9.27 -4.40 0.03
C ALA A 207 8.70 -5.82 0.17
N GLY A 208 7.38 -5.94 0.30
CA GLY A 208 6.68 -7.22 0.37
C GLY A 208 6.83 -8.03 -0.91
N ALA A 209 6.69 -7.40 -2.08
CA ALA A 209 6.87 -8.06 -3.37
C ALA A 209 8.30 -8.60 -3.53
N PHE A 210 9.30 -7.85 -3.06
CA PHE A 210 10.68 -8.31 -3.01
C PHE A 210 10.85 -9.53 -2.09
N LEU A 211 10.26 -9.52 -0.89
CA LEU A 211 10.29 -10.65 0.03
C LEU A 211 9.57 -11.89 -0.53
N ILE A 212 8.44 -11.69 -1.23
CA ILE A 212 7.70 -12.75 -1.90
C ILE A 212 8.54 -13.34 -3.04
N PHE A 213 9.19 -12.50 -3.84
CA PHE A 213 10.12 -12.95 -4.87
C PHE A 213 11.28 -13.78 -4.29
N TRP A 214 11.81 -13.36 -3.14
CA TRP A 214 12.84 -14.12 -2.44
C TRP A 214 12.36 -15.52 -1.99
N VAL A 215 11.16 -15.64 -1.40
CA VAL A 215 10.60 -16.96 -1.05
C VAL A 215 10.18 -17.77 -2.27
N PHE A 216 9.76 -17.12 -3.36
CA PHE A 216 9.48 -17.77 -4.64
C PHE A 216 10.73 -18.45 -5.19
N VAL A 217 11.88 -17.75 -5.25
CA VAL A 217 13.16 -18.33 -5.68
C VAL A 217 13.58 -19.49 -4.76
N LYS A 218 13.38 -19.37 -3.45
CA LYS A 218 13.64 -20.47 -2.50
C LYS A 218 12.73 -21.68 -2.74
N THR A 219 11.46 -21.44 -3.08
CA THR A 219 10.48 -22.49 -3.39
C THR A 219 10.86 -23.22 -4.67
N LEU A 220 11.29 -22.50 -5.71
CA LEU A 220 11.81 -23.10 -6.95
C LEU A 220 13.07 -23.93 -6.71
N ARG A 221 13.96 -23.48 -5.82
CA ARG A 221 15.18 -24.20 -5.41
C ARG A 221 14.92 -25.35 -4.43
N ARG A 222 13.65 -25.65 -4.09
CA ARG A 222 13.25 -26.67 -3.10
C ARG A 222 13.94 -26.53 -1.73
N LYS A 223 14.29 -25.29 -1.34
CA LYS A 223 14.91 -24.98 -0.05
C LYS A 223 13.89 -24.72 1.07
N VAL A 224 12.61 -24.67 0.72
CA VAL A 224 11.48 -24.53 1.65
C VAL A 224 10.51 -25.66 1.36
N GLY A 225 9.93 -26.24 2.40
CA GLY A 225 9.04 -27.41 2.32
C GLY A 225 8.32 -27.67 3.64
N PRO A 226 7.69 -28.85 3.81
CA PRO A 226 6.90 -29.18 5.00
C PRO A 226 7.68 -29.06 6.31
N GLU A 227 8.98 -29.36 6.26
CA GLU A 227 9.87 -29.32 7.41
C GLU A 227 10.42 -27.91 7.71
N TYR A 228 10.37 -26.99 6.72
CA TYR A 228 10.91 -25.63 6.84
C TYR A 228 10.13 -24.63 5.98
N TYR A 229 8.96 -24.22 6.47
CA TYR A 229 8.09 -23.23 5.81
C TYR A 229 8.04 -21.88 6.54
N THR A 230 8.73 -21.74 7.68
CA THR A 230 8.74 -20.53 8.53
C THR A 230 8.99 -19.23 7.76
N PRO A 231 9.95 -19.17 6.80
CA PRO A 231 10.17 -17.94 6.04
C PRO A 231 8.98 -17.57 5.13
N VAL A 232 8.29 -18.58 4.57
CA VAL A 232 7.12 -18.36 3.70
C VAL A 232 5.94 -17.87 4.54
N GLU A 233 5.73 -18.47 5.71
CA GLU A 233 4.69 -18.03 6.66
C GLU A 233 4.96 -16.59 7.16
N GLY A 234 6.19 -16.26 7.55
CA GLY A 234 6.55 -14.92 8.02
C GLY A 234 6.34 -13.84 6.96
N VAL A 235 6.76 -14.10 5.71
CA VAL A 235 6.50 -13.18 4.59
C VAL A 235 5.01 -13.08 4.27
N GLY A 236 4.26 -14.19 4.39
CA GLY A 236 2.81 -14.20 4.25
C GLY A 236 2.11 -13.33 5.27
N LEU A 237 2.47 -13.44 6.55
CA LEU A 237 1.92 -12.60 7.62
C LEU A 237 2.17 -11.12 7.35
N PHE A 238 3.38 -10.75 6.92
CA PHE A 238 3.67 -9.37 6.50
C PHE A 238 2.79 -8.93 5.34
N TRP A 239 2.68 -9.74 4.29
CA TRP A 239 1.86 -9.42 3.12
C TRP A 239 0.38 -9.21 3.47
N HIS A 240 -0.19 -10.07 4.31
CA HIS A 240 -1.57 -9.94 4.76
C HIS A 240 -1.81 -8.66 5.58
N VAL A 241 -0.84 -8.24 6.39
CA VAL A 241 -0.94 -6.97 7.13
C VAL A 241 -0.88 -5.78 6.18
N VAL A 242 0.01 -5.81 5.17
CA VAL A 242 0.06 -4.77 4.13
C VAL A 242 -1.29 -4.69 3.40
N ASP A 243 -1.86 -5.82 2.98
CA ASP A 243 -3.18 -5.85 2.33
C ASP A 243 -4.30 -5.34 3.27
N LEU A 244 -4.26 -5.70 4.55
CA LEU A 244 -5.21 -5.22 5.56
C LEU A 244 -5.16 -3.69 5.69
N VAL A 245 -3.97 -3.09 5.73
CA VAL A 245 -3.82 -1.63 5.77
C VAL A 245 -4.52 -0.98 4.56
N TRP A 246 -4.41 -1.57 3.37
CA TRP A 246 -5.11 -1.05 2.19
C TRP A 246 -6.63 -1.14 2.30
N ILE A 247 -7.15 -2.24 2.86
CA ILE A 247 -8.60 -2.44 3.07
C ILE A 247 -9.20 -1.31 3.92
N TYR A 248 -8.45 -0.76 4.88
CA TYR A 248 -8.88 0.42 5.65
C TYR A 248 -8.61 1.74 4.94
N LEU A 249 -7.47 1.85 4.26
CA LEU A 249 -7.05 3.07 3.57
C LEU A 249 -8.00 3.40 2.41
N PHE A 250 -8.40 2.42 1.61
CA PHE A 250 -9.27 2.64 0.44
C PHE A 250 -10.61 3.28 0.83
N PRO A 251 -11.44 2.72 1.73
CA PRO A 251 -12.69 3.36 2.13
C PRO A 251 -12.46 4.72 2.78
N LEU A 252 -11.44 4.84 3.63
CA LEU A 252 -11.17 6.05 4.37
C LEU A 252 -10.80 7.25 3.47
N LEU A 253 -10.07 7.01 2.38
CA LEU A 253 -9.67 8.08 1.46
C LEU A 253 -10.67 8.27 0.30
N TYR A 254 -11.22 7.18 -0.26
CA TYR A 254 -12.00 7.22 -1.51
C TYR A 254 -13.51 7.27 -1.31
N LEU A 255 -14.03 6.78 -0.18
CA LEU A 255 -15.48 6.66 0.06
C LEU A 255 -15.96 7.57 1.18
N VAL A 256 -15.18 7.69 2.24
CA VAL A 256 -15.46 8.57 3.37
C VAL A 256 -14.90 9.96 3.05
N GLY A 257 -15.74 10.77 2.42
CA GLY A 257 -15.57 12.22 2.27
C GLY A 257 -16.37 12.98 3.31
#